data_AF-A0A504HQC5-F1
#
_entry.id   AF-A0A504HQC5-F1
#
_cell.length_a   1.000
_cell.length_b   1.000
_cell.length_c   1.000
_cell.angle_alpha   90.00
_cell.angle_beta   90.00
_cell.angle_gamma   90.00
#
_symmetry.space_group_name_H-M   'P 1'
#
loop_
_entity.id
_entity.type
_entity.pdbx_description
1 polymer ?
#
loop_
_entity_poly.entity_id
_entity_poly.type
_entity_poly.pdbx_seq_one_letter_code
_entity_poly.pdbx_strand_id
1 'polypeptide(L)'
;MFDAIAVAIEADKDRLCQLDGVIGDADHGIAMALGFNAVRDALAPLDLAATKPTALLNMAAKSFLNAVGASAGPLYATAFMRAAAAVKGKTTLADADVV
;
A
#
# COMPACT_ATOMS: atom_id res chain seq x y z
N MET A 1 -2.39 -10.47 0.47
CA MET A 1 -2.35 -9.28 1.36
C MET A 1 -2.83 -8.03 0.64
N PHE A 2 -2.06 -7.45 -0.30
CA PHE A 2 -2.43 -6.17 -0.94
C PHE A 2 -3.76 -6.19 -1.70
N ASP A 3 -4.12 -7.32 -2.30
CA ASP A 3 -5.46 -7.50 -2.90
C ASP A 3 -6.59 -7.35 -1.88
N ALA A 4 -6.50 -8.03 -0.73
CA ALA A 4 -7.47 -7.90 0.35
C ALA A 4 -7.54 -6.47 0.93
N ILE A 5 -6.40 -5.76 0.98
CA ILE A 5 -6.36 -4.35 1.40
C ILE A 5 -7.11 -3.48 0.37
N ALA A 6 -6.84 -3.67 -0.93
CA ALA A 6 -7.52 -2.93 -1.98
C ALA A 6 -9.05 -3.15 -1.95
N VAL A 7 -9.49 -4.40 -1.77
CA VAL A 7 -10.92 -4.73 -1.62
C VAL A 7 -11.54 -4.05 -0.39
N ALA A 8 -10.87 -4.11 0.77
CA ALA A 8 -11.37 -3.49 1.99
C ALA A 8 -11.45 -1.97 1.87
N ILE A 9 -10.43 -1.32 1.30
CA ILE A 9 -10.41 0.12 1.08
C ILE A 9 -11.49 0.56 0.09
N GLU A 10 -11.70 -0.19 -0.98
CA GLU A 10 -12.78 0.11 -1.94
C GLU A 10 -14.16 0.00 -1.27
N ALA A 11 -14.37 -1.03 -0.44
CA ALA A 11 -15.62 -1.22 0.29
C ALA A 11 -15.89 -0.11 1.32
N ASP A 12 -14.84 0.42 1.97
CA ASP A 12 -14.92 1.47 2.97
C ASP A 12 -14.68 2.88 2.41
N LYS A 13 -14.52 3.04 1.10
CA LYS A 13 -14.10 4.30 0.45
C LYS A 13 -14.94 5.50 0.89
N ASP A 14 -16.26 5.39 0.78
CA ASP A 14 -17.18 6.49 1.10
C ASP A 14 -17.16 6.81 2.60
N ARG A 15 -17.01 5.79 3.46
CA ARG A 15 -16.86 5.96 4.90
C ARG A 15 -15.57 6.71 5.24
N LEU A 16 -14.47 6.40 4.56
CA LEU A 16 -13.19 7.08 4.74
C LEU A 16 -13.27 8.55 4.28
N CYS A 17 -13.90 8.83 3.14
CA CYS A 17 -14.18 10.21 2.70
C CYS A 17 -15.05 10.96 3.70
N GLN A 18 -16.09 10.32 4.26
CA GLN A 18 -16.95 10.95 5.25
C GLN A 18 -16.18 11.33 6.52
N LEU A 19 -15.34 10.43 7.04
CA LEU A 19 -14.52 10.71 8.22
C LEU A 19 -13.53 11.84 7.97
N ASP A 20 -12.88 11.81 6.81
CA ASP A 20 -11.92 12.84 6.41
C ASP A 20 -12.62 14.20 6.21
N GLY A 21 -13.81 14.24 5.63
CA GLY A 21 -14.58 15.47 5.46
C GLY A 21 -15.00 16.18 6.76
N VAL A 22 -14.92 15.52 7.92
CA VAL A 22 -15.16 16.18 9.22
C VAL A 22 -14.05 17.17 9.56
N ILE A 23 -12.80 16.91 9.15
CA ILE A 23 -11.62 17.72 9.53
C ILE A 23 -10.64 18.00 8.37
N GLY A 24 -10.97 17.57 7.16
CA GLY A 24 -10.12 17.58 5.96
C GLY A 24 -10.94 17.91 4.72
N ASP A 25 -10.53 17.40 3.56
CA ASP A 25 -11.09 17.72 2.24
C ASP A 25 -11.96 16.62 1.64
N ALA A 26 -12.21 15.55 2.42
CA ALA A 26 -13.07 14.42 2.06
C ALA A 26 -12.55 13.58 0.89
N ASP A 27 -11.25 13.64 0.59
CA ASP A 27 -10.65 12.91 -0.52
C ASP A 27 -9.90 11.64 -0.08
N HIS A 28 -9.70 11.44 1.23
CA HIS A 28 -8.84 10.38 1.74
C HIS A 28 -9.22 8.98 1.22
N GLY A 29 -10.51 8.63 1.25
CA GLY A 29 -10.99 7.34 0.73
C GLY A 29 -10.64 7.14 -0.75
N ILE A 30 -10.80 8.19 -1.57
CA ILE A 30 -10.47 8.17 -3.00
C ILE A 30 -8.96 7.99 -3.18
N ALA A 31 -8.14 8.76 -2.45
CA ALA A 31 -6.69 8.67 -2.50
C ALA A 31 -6.19 7.27 -2.11
N MET A 32 -6.72 6.69 -1.03
CA MET A 32 -6.36 5.35 -0.58
C MET A 32 -6.79 4.26 -1.59
N ALA A 33 -7.99 4.37 -2.16
CA ALA A 33 -8.48 3.43 -3.16
C ALA A 33 -7.61 3.45 -4.43
N LEU A 34 -7.27 4.65 -4.94
CA LEU A 34 -6.35 4.82 -6.06
C LEU A 34 -4.98 4.18 -5.77
N GLY A 35 -4.41 4.47 -4.61
CA GLY A 35 -3.10 3.96 -4.22
C GLY A 35 -3.07 2.43 -4.10
N PHE A 36 -4.02 1.83 -3.40
CA PHE A 36 -4.03 0.37 -3.20
C PHE A 36 -4.47 -0.42 -4.42
N ASN A 37 -5.35 0.13 -5.27
CA ASN A 37 -5.64 -0.47 -6.57
C ASN A 37 -4.38 -0.45 -7.47
N ALA A 38 -3.64 0.66 -7.51
CA ALA A 38 -2.38 0.73 -8.26
C ALA A 38 -1.32 -0.27 -7.75
N VAL A 39 -1.24 -0.48 -6.44
CA VAL A 39 -0.38 -1.51 -5.84
C VAL A 39 -0.84 -2.92 -6.24
N ARG A 40 -2.14 -3.22 -6.11
CA ARG A 40 -2.72 -4.51 -6.51
C ARG A 40 -2.37 -4.83 -7.96
N ASP A 41 -2.63 -3.89 -8.86
CA ASP A 41 -2.47 -4.09 -10.30
C ASP A 41 -0.99 -4.24 -10.69
N ALA A 42 -0.09 -3.50 -10.03
CA ALA A 42 1.36 -3.65 -10.23
C ALA A 42 1.91 -5.00 -9.74
N LEU A 43 1.31 -5.57 -8.70
CA LEU A 43 1.72 -6.86 -8.13
C LEU A 43 1.05 -8.07 -8.79
N ALA A 44 -0.11 -7.88 -9.43
CA ALA A 44 -0.87 -8.95 -10.09
C ALA A 44 -0.08 -9.82 -11.08
N PRO A 45 0.83 -9.28 -11.92
CA PRO A 45 1.60 -10.10 -12.86
C PRO A 45 2.80 -10.82 -12.22
N LEU A 46 3.11 -10.60 -10.94
CA LEU A 46 4.28 -11.19 -10.30
C LEU A 46 4.00 -12.62 -9.82
N ASP A 47 4.98 -13.50 -10.02
CA ASP A 47 5.06 -14.73 -9.24
C ASP A 47 5.48 -14.36 -7.81
N LEU A 48 4.49 -14.29 -6.91
CA LEU A 48 4.71 -13.93 -5.51
C LEU A 48 5.56 -14.96 -4.75
N ALA A 49 5.61 -16.22 -5.19
CA ALA A 49 6.45 -17.24 -4.56
C ALA A 49 7.93 -17.05 -4.92
N ALA A 50 8.22 -16.53 -6.11
CA ALA A 50 9.58 -16.22 -6.57
C ALA A 50 10.04 -14.79 -6.21
N THR A 51 9.12 -13.91 -5.82
CA THR A 51 9.41 -12.50 -5.53
C THR A 51 9.88 -12.30 -4.09
N LYS A 52 11.09 -11.77 -3.90
CA LYS A 52 11.60 -11.45 -2.56
C LYS A 52 10.75 -10.38 -1.87
N PRO A 53 10.48 -10.48 -0.55
CA PRO A 53 9.71 -9.49 0.20
C PRO A 53 10.17 -8.04 0.01
N THR A 54 11.48 -7.79 -0.02
CA THR A 54 12.04 -6.46 -0.29
C THR A 54 11.63 -5.90 -1.64
N ALA A 55 11.63 -6.72 -2.70
CA ALA A 55 11.25 -6.28 -4.04
C ALA A 55 9.76 -5.97 -4.11
N LEU A 56 8.94 -6.84 -3.52
CA LEU A 56 7.48 -6.68 -3.42
C LEU A 56 7.11 -5.37 -2.70
N LEU A 57 7.69 -5.12 -1.53
CA LEU A 57 7.40 -3.91 -0.74
C LEU A 57 7.89 -2.63 -1.44
N ASN A 58 9.05 -2.66 -2.10
CA ASN A 58 9.52 -1.51 -2.88
C ASN A 58 8.63 -1.24 -4.11
N MET A 59 8.10 -2.28 -4.75
CA MET A 59 7.14 -2.10 -5.84
C MET A 59 5.83 -1.49 -5.32
N ALA A 60 5.32 -1.97 -4.19
CA ALA A 60 4.16 -1.35 -3.53
C ALA A 60 4.42 0.12 -3.19
N ALA A 61 5.59 0.45 -2.62
CA ALA A 61 5.96 1.82 -2.31
C ALA A 61 5.93 2.73 -3.55
N LYS A 62 6.55 2.29 -4.64
CA LYS A 62 6.63 3.05 -5.89
C LYS A 62 5.26 3.22 -6.55
N SER A 63 4.48 2.15 -6.63
CA SER A 63 3.15 2.19 -7.24
C SER A 63 2.21 3.11 -6.45
N PHE A 64 2.23 3.03 -5.12
CA PHE A 64 1.42 3.90 -4.27
C PHE A 64 1.82 5.38 -4.42
N LEU A 65 3.12 5.67 -4.37
CA LEU A 65 3.65 7.04 -4.53
C LEU A 65 3.26 7.67 -5.87
N ASN A 66 3.31 6.89 -6.95
CA ASN A 66 2.99 7.37 -8.28
C ASN A 66 1.48 7.60 -8.47
N ALA A 67 0.63 6.86 -7.76
CA ALA A 67 -0.82 6.95 -7.89
C ALA A 67 -1.42 8.03 -6.99
N VAL A 68 -0.80 8.33 -5.85
CA VAL A 68 -1.36 9.23 -4.83
C VAL A 68 -0.51 10.48 -4.68
N GLY A 69 -1.00 11.61 -5.19
CA GLY A 69 -0.36 12.92 -5.06
C GLY A 69 -0.60 13.63 -3.72
N ALA A 70 -1.60 13.19 -2.95
CA ALA A 70 -1.91 13.73 -1.62
C ALA A 70 -0.83 13.36 -0.58
N SER A 71 -0.87 13.98 0.61
CA SER A 71 0.10 13.71 1.69
C SER A 71 0.21 12.22 2.07
N ALA A 72 -0.87 11.45 1.88
CA ALA A 72 -0.88 10.00 2.07
C ALA A 72 0.13 9.27 1.17
N GLY A 73 0.37 9.73 -0.05
CA GLY A 73 1.28 9.10 -1.02
C GLY A 73 2.70 8.93 -0.47
N PRO A 74 3.42 10.02 -0.16
CA PRO A 74 4.74 9.96 0.45
C PRO A 74 4.78 9.22 1.78
N LEU A 75 3.73 9.30 2.62
CA LEU A 75 3.69 8.64 3.92
C LEU A 75 3.63 7.11 3.78
N TYR A 76 2.67 6.58 3.02
CA TYR A 76 2.55 5.14 2.79
C TYR A 76 3.72 4.59 1.98
N ALA A 77 4.20 5.33 0.98
CA ALA A 77 5.41 4.94 0.24
C ALA A 77 6.62 4.83 1.19
N THR A 78 6.79 5.79 2.10
CA THR A 78 7.86 5.75 3.10
C THR A 78 7.73 4.57 4.05
N ALA A 79 6.51 4.27 4.51
CA ALA A 79 6.24 3.10 5.34
C ALA A 79 6.67 1.80 4.63
N PHE A 80 6.27 1.62 3.37
CA PHE A 80 6.64 0.44 2.58
C PHE A 80 8.15 0.38 2.28
N MET A 81 8.80 1.51 1.99
CA MET A 81 10.26 1.56 1.80
C MET A 81 11.01 1.15 3.07
N ARG A 82 10.56 1.62 4.24
CA ARG A 82 11.16 1.24 5.53
C ARG A 82 10.92 -0.23 5.85
N ALA A 83 9.71 -0.74 5.60
CA ALA A 83 9.43 -2.16 5.73
C ALA A 83 10.34 -3.01 4.80
N ALA A 84 10.52 -2.59 3.54
CA ALA A 84 11.41 -3.26 2.60
C ALA A 84 12.86 -3.31 3.09
N ALA A 85 13.33 -2.22 3.70
CA ALA A 85 14.67 -2.14 4.29
C ALA A 85 14.83 -3.07 5.51
N ALA A 86 13.82 -3.14 6.38
CA ALA A 86 13.83 -3.98 7.58
C ALA A 86 13.92 -5.48 7.24
N VAL A 87 13.36 -5.91 6.12
CA VAL A 87 13.33 -7.32 5.68
C VAL A 87 14.36 -7.62 4.59
N LYS A 88 15.33 -6.73 4.37
CA LYS A 88 16.33 -6.86 3.30
C LYS A 88 17.10 -8.19 3.39
N GLY A 89 17.14 -8.91 2.28
CA GLY A 89 17.88 -10.17 2.16
C GLY A 89 17.09 -11.41 2.57
N LYS A 90 15.89 -11.25 3.15
CA LYS A 90 15.00 -12.38 3.45
C LYS A 90 14.34 -12.91 2.19
N THR A 91 14.07 -14.21 2.20
CA THR A 91 13.33 -14.93 1.15
C THR A 91 11.85 -15.10 1.51
N THR A 92 11.53 -15.15 2.79
CA THR A 92 10.18 -15.24 3.35
C THR A 92 10.03 -14.28 4.53
N LEU A 93 8.79 -13.97 4.90
CA LEU A 93 8.48 -13.23 6.12
C LEU A 93 7.93 -14.19 7.17
N ALA A 94 8.35 -14.03 8.42
CA ALA A 94 7.81 -14.73 9.58
C ALA A 94 7.23 -13.72 10.58
N ASP A 95 6.47 -14.19 11.56
CA ASP A 95 5.80 -13.32 12.55
C ASP A 95 6.79 -12.45 13.32
N ALA A 96 8.00 -12.94 13.59
CA ALA A 96 9.07 -12.19 14.24
C ALA A 96 9.61 -11.00 13.41
N ASP A 97 9.21 -10.91 12.14
CA ASP A 97 9.61 -9.83 11.22
C ASP A 97 8.62 -8.66 11.22
N VAL A 98 7.45 -8.85 11.86
CA VAL A 98 6.43 -7.83 12.04
C VAL A 98 6.71 -7.12 13.37
N VAL A 99 6.79 -5.78 13.32
CA VAL A 99 7.10 -4.91 14.46
C VAL A 99 5.82 -4.24 14.97
#